data_AF-A0A2E4KNU1-F1
#
_entry.id   AF-A0A2E4KNU1-F1
#
_cell.length_a   1.000
_cell.length_b   1.000
_cell.length_c   1.000
_cell.angle_alpha   90.00
_cell.angle_beta   90.00
_cell.angle_gamma   90.00
#
_symmetry.space_group_name_H-M   'P 1'
#
loop_
_entity.id
_entity.type
_entity.pdbx_description
1 polymer ?
#
loop_
_entity_poly.entity_id
_entity_poly.type
_entity_poly.pdbx_seq_one_letter_code
_entity_poly.pdbx_strand_id
1 'polypeptide(L)' 'MKDGKSHPITLESAKVKFLEDMVQQHGLPDISKAVRCLIDFARANPDKQADIFSEFRCHDC' A
#
# COMPACT_ATOMS: atom_id res chain seq x y z
N MET A 1 8.24 -12.55 19.03
CA MET A 1 7.92 -12.70 17.60
C MET A 1 6.78 -11.74 17.31
N LYS A 2 6.86 -10.86 16.30
CA LYS A 2 5.75 -9.95 15.98
C LYS A 2 4.60 -10.79 15.41
N ASP A 3 3.40 -10.67 15.98
CA ASP A 3 2.19 -11.37 15.52
C ASP A 3 1.85 -10.97 14.08
N GLY A 4 2.18 -11.85 13.13
CA GLY A 4 1.81 -11.70 11.72
C GLY A 4 0.49 -12.40 11.44
N LYS A 5 -0.56 -11.65 11.10
CA LYS A 5 -1.80 -12.21 10.56
C LYS A 5 -1.84 -12.02 9.04
N SER A 6 -2.18 -13.08 8.31
CA SER A 6 -2.40 -13.02 6.86
C SER A 6 -3.87 -12.72 6.58
N HIS A 7 -4.13 -11.74 5.71
CA HIS A 7 -5.47 -11.36 5.29
C HIS A 7 -5.48 -11.20 3.76
N PRO A 8 -6.32 -11.97 3.04
CA PRO A 8 -6.44 -11.83 1.59
C PRO A 8 -7.16 -10.52 1.26
N ILE A 9 -6.65 -9.80 0.26
CA ILE A 9 -7.29 -8.61 -0.30
C ILE A 9 -7.37 -8.77 -1.82
N THR A 10 -8.50 -8.34 -2.40
CA THR A 10 -8.67 -8.30 -3.85
C THR A 10 -8.38 -6.88 -4.32
N LEU A 11 -7.47 -6.75 -5.29
CA LEU A 11 -7.09 -5.47 -5.89
C LEU A 11 -7.25 -5.56 -7.40
N GLU A 12 -7.61 -4.44 -8.03
CA GLU A 12 -7.61 -4.31 -9.49
C GLU A 12 -6.17 -4.37 -10.03
N SER A 13 -6.03 -4.84 -11.27
CA SER A 13 -4.71 -5.06 -11.90
C SER A 13 -3.82 -3.81 -11.93
N ALA A 14 -4.40 -2.62 -12.10
CA ALA A 14 -3.64 -1.36 -12.07
C ALA A 14 -2.98 -1.10 -10.70
N LYS A 15 -3.69 -1.43 -9.61
CA LYS A 15 -3.19 -1.28 -8.24
C LYS A 15 -2.11 -2.33 -7.94
N VAL A 16 -2.28 -3.56 -8.44
CA VAL A 16 -1.24 -4.60 -8.36
C VAL A 16 0.02 -4.17 -9.10
N LYS A 17 -0.13 -3.68 -10.33
CA LYS A 17 0.99 -3.20 -11.15
C LYS A 17 1.75 -2.06 -10.47
N PHE A 18 1.03 -1.08 -9.89
CA PHE A 18 1.68 -0.02 -9.10
C PHE A 18 2.55 -0.61 -7.97
N LEU A 19 2.06 -1.61 -7.25
CA LEU A 19 2.83 -2.24 -6.17
C LEU A 19 4.04 -3.02 -6.72
N GLU A 20 3.90 -3.72 -7.85
CA GLU A 20 5.01 -4.40 -8.53
C GLU A 20 6.10 -3.41 -8.98
N ASP A 21 5.71 -2.27 -9.53
CA ASP A 21 6.63 -1.20 -9.93
C ASP A 21 7.40 -0.66 -8.71
N MET A 22 6.71 -0.45 -7.57
CA MET A 22 7.38 -0.05 -6.32
C MET A 22 8.34 -1.10 -5.79
N VAL A 23 8.01 -2.39 -5.94
CA VAL A 23 8.89 -3.50 -5.58
C VAL A 23 10.19 -3.43 -6.39
N GLN A 24 10.08 -3.27 -7.71
CA GLN A 24 11.24 -3.18 -8.59
C GLN A 24 12.07 -1.91 -8.34
N GLN A 25 11.43 -0.75 -8.27
CA GLN A 25 12.11 0.54 -8.12
C GLN A 25 12.89 0.66 -6.81
N HIS A 26 12.38 0.05 -5.73
CA HIS A 26 12.98 0.15 -4.41
C HIS A 26 13.68 -1.15 -3.95
N GLY A 27 13.79 -2.16 -4.81
CA GLY A 27 14.43 -3.44 -4.49
C GLY A 27 13.78 -4.16 -3.31
N LEU A 28 12.45 -4.12 -3.21
CA LEU A 28 11.71 -4.78 -2.14
C LEU A 28 11.63 -6.29 -2.39
N PRO A 29 11.49 -7.13 -1.34
CA PRO A 29 11.39 -8.57 -1.50
C PRO A 29 10.09 -9.02 -2.17
N ASP A 30 8.97 -8.32 -1.91
CA ASP A 30 7.65 -8.67 -2.44
C ASP A 30 6.64 -7.51 -2.30
N ILE A 31 5.46 -7.70 -2.91
CA ILE A 31 4.31 -6.78 -2.83
C ILE A 31 3.87 -6.57 -1.37
N SER A 32 3.96 -7.59 -0.51
CA SER A 32 3.57 -7.46 0.89
C SER A 32 4.44 -6.44 1.61
N LYS A 33 5.73 -6.35 1.28
CA LYS A 33 6.63 -5.33 1.82
C LYS A 33 6.26 -3.94 1.29
N ALA A 34 5.91 -3.79 0.02
CA ALA A 34 5.43 -2.53 -0.54
C ALA A 34 4.18 -2.02 0.21
N VAL A 35 3.18 -2.89 0.41
CA VAL A 35 1.97 -2.57 1.20
C VAL A 35 2.32 -2.18 2.63
N ARG A 36 3.22 -2.91 3.30
CA ARG A 36 3.67 -2.56 4.66
C ARG A 36 4.34 -1.19 4.69
N CYS A 37 5.17 -0.84 3.71
CA CYS A 37 5.78 0.49 3.63
C CYS A 37 4.73 1.61 3.53
N LEU A 38 3.69 1.41 2.71
CA LEU A 38 2.57 2.37 2.60
C LEU A 38 1.82 2.52 3.93
N ILE A 39 1.48 1.40 4.58
CA ILE A 39 0.78 1.40 5.87
C ILE A 39 1.63 2.04 6.97
N ASP A 40 2.91 1.68 7.05
CA ASP A 40 3.83 2.23 8.04
C ASP A 40 3.99 3.74 7.86
N PHE A 41 4.07 4.23 6.62
CA PHE A 41 4.09 5.66 6.33
C PHE A 41 2.82 6.37 6.80
N ALA A 42 1.63 5.83 6.47
CA ALA A 42 0.36 6.40 6.91
C ALA A 42 0.21 6.40 8.44
N ARG A 43 0.73 5.38 9.13
CA ARG A 43 0.73 5.32 10.59
C ARG A 43 1.70 6.30 11.23
N ALA A 44 2.85 6.55 10.59
CA ALA A 44 3.86 7.49 11.07
C ALA A 44 3.48 8.96 10.83
N ASN A 45 2.54 9.25 9.92
CA ASN A 45 2.10 10.60 9.57
C ASN A 45 0.56 10.74 9.70
N PRO A 46 0.01 10.81 10.93
CA PRO A 46 -1.45 10.85 11.16
C PRO A 46 -2.14 12.05 10.52
N ASP A 47 -1.45 13.18 10.43
CA ASP A 47 -1.88 14.41 9.77
C ASP A 47 -2.20 14.21 8.28
N LYS A 48 -1.52 13.26 7.62
CA LYS A 48 -1.72 12.93 6.21
C LYS A 48 -2.76 11.83 5.98
N GLN A 49 -3.32 11.23 7.04
CA GLN A 49 -4.33 10.18 6.90
C GLN A 49 -5.62 10.71 6.30
N ALA A 50 -5.99 11.95 6.62
CA ALA A 50 -7.15 12.60 6.03
C ALA A 50 -7.03 12.56 4.50
N ASP A 51 -5.92 13.02 3.93
CA ASP A 51 -5.70 13.04 2.47
C ASP A 51 -5.79 11.65 1.80
N ILE A 52 -5.47 10.58 2.54
CA ILE A 52 -5.55 9.20 2.05
C ILE A 52 -7.01 8.71 1.96
N PHE A 53 -7.87 9.11 2.90
CA PHE A 53 -9.22 8.57 3.05
C PHE A 53 -10.35 9.55 2.72
N SER A 54 -10.10 10.87 2.71
CA SER A 54 -11.12 11.90 2.49
C SER A 54 -11.33 12.24 1.02
N GLU A 55 -10.33 12.05 0.17
CA GLU A 55 -10.47 12.22 -1.26
C GLU A 55 -10.85 10.90 -1.92
N PHE A 56 -12.02 10.84 -2.54
CA PHE A 56 -12.41 9.73 -3.39
C PHE A 56 -11.64 9.84 -4.72
N ARG A 57 -10.39 9.36 -4.74
CA ARG A 57 -9.57 9.35 -5.94
C ARG A 57 -9.90 8.12 -6.78
N CYS A 58 -10.95 8.22 -7.61
CA CYS A 58 -10.98 7.36 -8.77
C CYS A 58 -9.97 7.90 -9.79
N HIS A 59 -8.77 7.33 -9.81
CA HIS A 59 -7.86 7.50 -10.95
C HIS A 59 -8.33 6.70 -12.18
N ASP A 60 -9.34 5.82 -12.02
CA ASP A 60 -9.84 4.87 -13.01
C ASP A 60 -11.38 4.94 -13.20
N CYS A 61 -12.05 6.06 -12.85
CA CYS A 61 -13.48 6.24 -13.19
C CYS A 61 -13.68 6.80 -14.60
#